data_AF-A0A231HD50-F1
#
_entry.id   AF-A0A231HD50-F1
#
_cell.length_a   1.000
_cell.length_b   1.000
_cell.length_c   1.000
_cell.angle_alpha   90.00
_cell.angle_beta   90.00
_cell.angle_gamma   90.00
#
_symmetry.space_group_name_H-M   'P 1'
#
loop_
_entity.id
_entity.type
_entity.pdbx_description
1 polymer ?
#
loop_
_entity_poly.entity_id
_entity_poly.type
_entity_poly.pdbx_seq_one_letter_code
_entity_poly.pdbx_strand_id
1 'polypeptide(L)'
;MLDNNARSLGSLELHPGVVVQSFTLFEFPSLSPGRSPEPPVVFVEGFTGALFLEDDALFGRYGAAADDLQQVALSRDETRLLMRGIAEEYAGDE
;
A
#
# COMPACT_ATOMS: atom_id res chain seq x y z
N MET A 1 -39.01 17.63 9.29
CA MET A 1 -38.87 16.22 8.92
C MET A 1 -38.48 16.22 7.45
N LEU A 2 -37.18 16.14 7.16
CA LEU A 2 -36.62 16.18 5.81
C LEU A 2 -36.04 14.80 5.52
N ASP A 3 -36.37 14.29 4.35
CA ASP A 3 -36.15 12.93 3.88
C ASP A 3 -34.67 12.50 3.98
N ASN A 4 -34.43 11.52 4.83
CA ASN A 4 -33.14 10.84 4.99
C ASN A 4 -33.02 9.73 3.93
N ASN A 5 -32.88 10.12 2.67
CA ASN A 5 -32.51 9.18 1.60
C ASN A 5 -31.23 9.66 0.90
N ALA A 6 -30.18 9.80 1.70
CA ALA A 6 -28.82 9.79 1.19
C ALA A 6 -28.45 8.33 0.88
N ARG A 7 -28.82 7.91 -0.33
CA ARG A 7 -28.11 6.94 -1.18
C ARG A 7 -27.03 6.12 -0.46
N SER A 8 -27.37 4.87 -0.15
CA SER A 8 -26.36 3.80 -0.14
C SER A 8 -25.88 3.62 -1.58
N LEU A 9 -24.97 4.49 -2.02
CA LEU A 9 -23.97 4.10 -2.99
C LEU A 9 -23.16 3.03 -2.25
N GLY A 10 -23.25 1.79 -2.73
CA GLY A 10 -22.53 0.67 -2.14
C GLY A 10 -21.11 1.11 -1.85
N SER A 11 -20.66 0.86 -0.61
CA SER A 11 -19.27 0.96 -0.25
C SER A 11 -18.49 0.27 -1.37
N LEU A 12 -17.84 1.06 -2.24
CA LEU A 12 -16.76 0.52 -3.03
C LEU A 12 -15.78 0.06 -1.97
N GLU A 13 -15.76 -1.25 -1.70
CA GLU A 13 -14.73 -1.85 -0.87
C GLU A 13 -13.44 -1.70 -1.67
N LEU A 14 -12.89 -0.50 -1.62
CA LEU A 14 -11.62 -0.14 -2.19
C LEU A 14 -10.62 -1.03 -1.49
N HIS A 15 -9.90 -1.83 -2.29
CA HIS A 15 -8.82 -2.67 -1.79
C HIS A 15 -7.94 -1.82 -0.86
N PRO A 16 -7.53 -2.32 0.32
CA PRO A 16 -6.77 -1.54 1.30
C PRO A 16 -5.56 -0.82 0.70
N GLY A 17 -4.88 -1.45 -0.27
CA GLY A 17 -3.81 -0.86 -1.07
C GLY A 17 -4.16 0.47 -1.77
N VAL A 18 -5.41 0.65 -2.23
CA VAL A 18 -5.89 1.90 -2.82
C VAL A 18 -6.12 2.96 -1.75
N VAL A 19 -6.49 2.57 -0.53
CA VAL A 19 -6.75 3.50 0.58
C VAL A 19 -5.45 4.02 1.20
N VAL A 20 -4.43 3.16 1.35
CA VAL A 20 -3.16 3.51 2.00
C VAL A 20 -2.22 4.37 1.13
N GLN A 21 -2.48 4.46 -0.18
CA GLN A 21 -1.64 5.18 -1.16
C GLN A 21 -0.17 4.70 -1.12
N SER A 22 0.75 5.46 -1.72
CA SER A 22 2.18 5.16 -1.62
C SER A 22 2.70 5.49 -0.22
N PHE A 23 3.41 4.54 0.40
CA PHE A 23 4.01 4.70 1.71
C PHE A 23 5.35 3.95 1.80
N THR A 24 6.12 4.23 2.85
CA THR A 24 7.31 3.46 3.23
C THR A 24 7.15 2.98 4.66
N LEU A 25 7.27 1.67 4.88
CA LEU A 25 7.28 1.04 6.20
C LEU A 25 8.72 0.73 6.60
N PHE A 26 9.15 1.25 7.75
CA PHE A 26 10.43 0.94 8.37
C PHE A 26 10.20 -0.04 9.51
N GLU A 27 10.85 -1.21 9.42
CA GLU A 27 10.87 -2.21 10.48
C GLU A 27 12.27 -2.24 11.13
N PHE A 28 12.31 -2.23 12.46
CA PHE A 28 13.56 -2.18 13.22
C PHE A 28 13.77 -3.51 13.97
N PRO A 29 14.54 -4.46 13.42
CA PRO A 29 14.78 -5.73 14.08
C PRO A 29 15.55 -5.53 15.39
N SER A 30 15.40 -6.47 16.33
CA SER A 30 16.15 -6.42 17.58
C SER A 30 17.66 -6.51 17.31
N LEU A 31 18.39 -5.49 17.76
CA LEU A 31 19.83 -5.36 17.52
C LEU A 31 20.68 -6.26 18.42
N SER A 32 20.14 -6.67 19.58
CA SER A 32 20.82 -7.52 20.55
C SER A 32 19.82 -8.32 21.39
N PRO A 33 20.16 -9.56 21.80
CA PRO A 33 19.34 -10.34 22.72
C PRO A 33 19.01 -9.55 24.00
N GLY A 34 17.72 -9.45 24.33
CA GLY A 34 17.25 -8.75 25.52
C GLY A 34 16.95 -7.25 25.32
N ARG A 35 17.20 -6.68 24.14
CA ARG A 35 16.72 -5.33 23.78
C ARG A 35 15.41 -5.43 22.99
N SER A 36 14.39 -4.69 23.43
CA SER A 36 13.16 -4.55 22.64
C SER A 36 13.51 -3.91 21.30
N PRO A 37 12.95 -4.40 20.18
CA PRO A 37 13.03 -3.70 18.91
C PRO A 37 12.46 -2.28 19.05
N GLU A 38 12.99 -1.36 18.25
CA GLU A 38 12.43 -0.01 18.15
C GLU A 38 11.07 -0.10 17.43
N PRO A 39 10.09 0.76 17.77
CA PRO A 39 8.79 0.72 17.12
C PRO A 39 8.93 0.92 15.61
N PRO A 40 8.13 0.22 14.78
CA PRO A 40 8.10 0.48 13.33
C PRO A 40 7.71 1.93 13.05
N VAL A 41 8.01 2.43 11.85
CA VAL A 41 7.63 3.79 11.42
C VAL A 41 7.03 3.72 10.02
N VAL A 42 5.87 4.35 9.82
CA VAL A 42 5.28 4.53 8.50
C VAL A 42 5.49 5.98 8.08
N PHE A 43 6.10 6.14 6.90
CA PHE A 43 6.23 7.41 6.22
C PHE A 43 5.26 7.46 5.04
N VAL A 44 4.41 8.49 5.02
CA VAL A 44 3.55 8.80 3.87
C VAL A 44 3.95 10.16 3.34
N GLU A 45 4.35 10.22 2.06
CA GLU A 45 4.64 11.47 1.39
C GLU A 45 3.32 12.22 1.10
N GLY A 46 3.15 13.39 1.72
CA GLY A 46 2.01 14.27 1.50
C GLY A 46 2.40 15.54 0.74
N PHE A 47 1.43 16.11 0.01
CA PHE A 47 1.61 17.27 -0.87
C PHE A 47 2.19 18.53 -0.18
N THR A 48 2.03 18.67 1.14
CA THR A 48 2.53 19.82 1.94
C THR A 48 3.37 19.40 3.16
N GLY A 49 3.68 18.11 3.29
CA GLY A 49 4.41 17.58 4.44
C GLY A 49 4.34 16.06 4.52
N ALA A 50 5.27 15.46 5.25
CA ALA A 50 5.28 14.03 5.53
C ALA A 50 4.54 13.71 6.83
N LEU A 51 3.80 12.61 6.86
CA LEU A 51 3.20 12.08 8.08
C LEU A 51 4.07 10.95 8.64
N PHE A 52 4.43 11.06 9.92
CA PHE A 52 5.06 10.01 10.71
C PHE A 52 4.01 9.44 11.67
N LEU A 53 3.74 8.15 11.55
CA LEU A 53 2.78 7.44 12.41
C LEU A 53 3.53 6.50 13.33
N GLU A 54 3.18 6.51 14.63
CA GLU A 54 3.70 5.66 15.71
C GLU A 54 2.59 4.86 16.42
N ASP A 55 1.42 4.70 15.80
CA ASP A 55 0.26 4.01 16.37
C ASP A 55 0.22 2.53 15.95
N ASP A 56 0.28 1.64 16.93
CA ASP A 56 0.21 0.18 16.81
C ASP A 56 -0.94 -0.32 15.91
N ALA A 57 -2.12 0.30 15.99
CA ALA A 57 -3.27 -0.10 15.17
C ALA A 57 -3.11 0.30 13.70
N LEU A 58 -2.42 1.41 13.43
CA LEU A 58 -2.11 1.87 12.08
C LEU A 58 -1.03 0.99 11.44
N PHE A 59 -0.01 0.56 12.20
CA PHE A 59 1.01 -0.37 11.71
C PHE A 59 0.43 -1.69 11.22
N GLY A 60 -0.50 -2.27 11.97
CA GLY A 60 -1.19 -3.50 11.54
C GLY A 60 -1.90 -3.33 10.19
N ARG A 61 -2.49 -2.16 9.94
CA ARG A 61 -3.18 -1.88 8.67
C ARG A 61 -2.23 -1.69 7.50
N TYR A 62 -1.13 -0.94 7.69
CA TYR A 62 -0.12 -0.74 6.64
C TYR A 62 0.66 -2.03 6.35
N GLY A 63 0.95 -2.83 7.38
CA GLY A 63 1.56 -4.16 7.24
C GLY A 63 0.67 -5.11 6.45
N ALA A 64 -0.61 -5.25 6.82
CA ALA A 64 -1.55 -6.10 6.09
C ALA A 64 -1.70 -5.66 4.62
N ALA A 65 -1.77 -4.35 4.36
CA ALA A 65 -1.83 -3.85 2.99
C ALA A 65 -0.53 -4.15 2.20
N ALA A 66 0.64 -4.09 2.84
CA ALA A 66 1.90 -4.46 2.21
C ALA A 66 1.94 -5.96 1.87
N ASP A 67 1.51 -6.83 2.78
CA ASP A 67 1.43 -8.27 2.57
C ASP A 67 0.47 -8.61 1.42
N ASP A 68 -0.73 -8.03 1.43
CA ASP A 68 -1.74 -8.24 0.38
C ASP A 68 -1.20 -7.80 -1.00
N LEU A 69 -0.51 -6.66 -1.06
CA LEU A 69 0.13 -6.18 -2.29
C LEU A 69 1.25 -7.11 -2.76
N GLN A 70 2.06 -7.67 -1.85
CA GLN A 70 3.11 -8.60 -2.21
C GLN A 70 2.57 -9.92 -2.78
N GLN A 71 1.44 -10.42 -2.28
CA GLN A 71 0.84 -11.66 -2.77
C GLN A 71 0.35 -11.57 -4.23
N VAL A 72 0.00 -10.37 -4.69
CA VAL A 72 -0.49 -10.15 -6.06
C VAL A 72 0.54 -9.47 -6.97
N ALA A 73 1.69 -9.08 -6.43
CA ALA A 73 2.74 -8.44 -7.19
C ALA A 73 3.44 -9.44 -8.12
N LEU A 74 3.69 -9.01 -9.36
CA LEU A 74 4.52 -9.76 -10.30
C LEU A 74 5.97 -9.77 -9.81
N SER A 75 6.67 -10.88 -10.05
CA SER A 75 8.11 -10.91 -9.93
C SER A 75 8.76 -9.95 -10.93
N ARG A 76 10.06 -9.68 -10.74
CA ARG A 76 10.82 -8.83 -11.65
C ARG A 76 10.80 -9.32 -13.09
N ASP A 77 10.89 -10.64 -13.29
CA ASP A 77 10.94 -11.22 -14.63
C ASP A 77 9.56 -11.25 -15.28
N GLU A 78 8.50 -11.55 -14.51
CA GLU A 78 7.11 -11.43 -14.97
C GLU A 78 6.76 -9.99 -15.33
N THR A 79 7.21 -9.01 -14.54
CA THR A 79 7.05 -7.58 -14.85
C THR A 79 7.72 -7.22 -16.17
N ARG A 80 8.94 -7.71 -16.42
CA ARG A 80 9.67 -7.46 -17.68
C ARG A 80 8.97 -8.10 -18.87
N LEU A 81 8.47 -9.31 -18.71
CA LEU A 81 7.72 -10.02 -19.75
C LEU A 81 6.44 -9.26 -20.09
N LEU A 82 5.67 -8.84 -19.08
CA LEU A 82 4.47 -8.04 -19.27
C LEU A 82 4.77 -6.73 -20.00
N MET A 83 5.77 -5.97 -19.53
CA MET A 83 6.15 -4.69 -20.13
C MET A 83 6.59 -4.85 -21.59
N ARG A 84 7.34 -5.92 -21.90
CA ARG A 84 7.74 -6.22 -23.29
C ARG A 84 6.53 -6.54 -24.15
N GLY A 85 5.63 -7.40 -23.69
CA GLY A 85 4.43 -7.78 -24.44
C GLY A 85 3.57 -6.56 -24.78
N ILE A 86 3.38 -5.66 -23.81
CA ILE A 86 2.70 -4.38 -24.03
C ILE A 86 3.46 -3.56 -25.09
N ALA A 87 4.77 -3.37 -24.96
CA ALA A 87 5.54 -2.58 -25.92
C ALA A 87 5.48 -3.15 -27.35
N GLU A 88 5.48 -4.47 -27.51
CA GLU A 88 5.35 -5.15 -28.80
C GLU A 88 3.94 -4.99 -29.40
N GLU A 89 2.88 -5.04 -28.59
CA GLU A 89 1.50 -4.74 -29.01
C GLU A 89 1.39 -3.32 -29.57
N TYR A 90 1.90 -2.31 -28.84
CA TYR A 90 1.87 -0.92 -29.29
C TYR A 90 2.77 -0.64 -30.51
N ALA A 91 3.86 -1.41 -30.70
CA ALA A 91 4.75 -1.25 -31.85
C ALA A 91 4.27 -2.00 -33.10
N GLY A 92 3.38 -2.98 -32.96
CA GLY A 92 2.81 -3.75 -34.07
C GLY A 92 1.51 -3.16 -34.63
N ASP A 93 0.94 -2.17 -33.96
CA ASP A 93 -0.28 -1.44 -34.35
C ASP A 93 0.00 -0.17 -35.21
N GLU A 94 1.24 0.02 -35.68
CA GLU A 94 1.66 1.03 -36.70
C GLU A 94 1.98 0.38 -38.06
#